data_AF-A0A661CAL3-F1
#
_entry.id   AF-A0A661CAL3-F1
#
_cell.length_a   1.000
_cell.length_b   1.000
_cell.length_c   1.000
_cell.angle_alpha   90.00
_cell.angle_beta   90.00
_cell.angle_gamma   90.00
#
_symmetry.space_group_name_H-M   'P 1'
#
loop_
_entity.id
_entity.type
_entity.pdbx_description
1 polymer ?
#
loop_
_entity_poly.entity_id
_entity_poly.type
_entity_poly.pdbx_seq_one_letter_code
_entity_poly.pdbx_strand_id
1 'polypeptide(L)'
;MNKIKLLSPPLPLTIVGLFFIVLIGATWIYWAGLHGTYLLDDNPNLSSLGDINESTDKFTEIVRFTTEGTAGQLGRPVSLITFALQTHYWHGNVWHFRYVNLMIHLVSGCLIFWLLLYLTRIMALPEKRGLWLALLTTSLWLLHPFQVSTVLYVVQRMTELSALFTLAALLIYVRSRQRFAEGLLTPTAFWISISIGIGLGGILATLSKENGVLLVLYVLVLEATVLRTLPKPRYWPIWGGLFLYLPLLILASYFIWHFNGILGGYQIRHFTMGERLL
;
A
#
# COMPACT_ATOMS: atom_id res chain seq x y z
N MET A 1 -12.90 21.79 -28.01
CA MET A 1 -12.24 20.92 -27.01
C MET A 1 -10.80 20.71 -27.44
N ASN A 2 -9.85 21.45 -26.85
CA ASN A 2 -8.44 21.26 -27.13
C ASN A 2 -8.05 19.84 -26.71
N LYS A 3 -7.64 19.02 -27.67
CA LYS A 3 -7.03 17.71 -27.41
C LYS A 3 -5.71 17.98 -26.69
N ILE A 4 -5.71 17.89 -25.37
CA ILE A 4 -4.49 17.91 -24.58
C ILE A 4 -3.74 16.62 -24.94
N LYS A 5 -2.80 16.72 -25.89
CA LYS A 5 -1.78 15.68 -26.12
C LYS A 5 -0.80 15.74 -24.95
N LEU A 6 -1.15 15.10 -23.83
CA LEU A 6 -0.28 14.84 -22.69
C LEU A 6 0.69 13.68 -23.01
N LEU A 7 1.34 13.71 -24.19
CA LEU A 7 2.53 12.89 -24.40
C LEU A 7 3.59 13.48 -23.47
N SER A 8 3.81 12.77 -22.37
CA SER A 8 4.72 13.20 -21.32
C SER A 8 6.12 13.30 -21.91
N PRO A 9 6.78 14.46 -21.94
CA PRO A 9 8.18 14.53 -22.32
C PRO A 9 9.00 13.61 -21.41
N PRO A 10 10.15 13.09 -21.88
CA PRO A 10 11.07 12.35 -21.03
C PRO A 10 11.47 13.21 -19.83
N LEU A 11 11.63 12.58 -18.67
CA LEU A 11 12.03 13.29 -17.45
C LEU A 11 13.39 13.96 -17.66
N PRO A 12 13.61 15.20 -17.15
CA PRO A 12 14.92 15.83 -17.19
C PRO A 12 15.96 14.96 -16.48
N LEU A 13 17.15 14.81 -17.08
CA LEU A 13 18.24 13.99 -16.52
C LEU A 13 18.60 14.40 -15.08
N THR A 14 18.46 15.68 -14.76
CA THR A 14 18.67 16.21 -13.41
C THR A 14 17.69 15.64 -12.39
N ILE A 15 16.40 15.55 -12.72
CA ILE A 15 15.38 14.96 -11.84
C ILE A 15 15.61 13.47 -11.68
N VAL A 16 15.97 12.78 -12.77
CA VAL A 16 16.32 11.36 -12.73
C VAL A 16 17.53 11.12 -11.81
N GLY A 17 18.60 11.90 -11.97
CA GLY A 17 19.79 11.81 -11.13
C GLY A 17 19.48 12.07 -9.64
N LEU A 18 18.72 13.12 -9.34
CA LEU A 18 18.31 13.42 -7.96
C LEU A 18 17.43 12.31 -7.36
N PHE A 19 16.54 11.73 -8.16
CA PHE A 19 15.70 10.62 -7.70
C PHE A 19 16.56 9.40 -7.32
N PHE A 20 17.56 9.04 -8.13
CA PHE A 20 18.49 7.96 -7.78
C PHE A 20 19.34 8.29 -6.56
N ILE A 21 19.81 9.54 -6.41
CA ILE A 21 20.52 9.98 -5.21
C ILE A 21 19.64 9.78 -3.96
N VAL A 22 18.34 10.10 -4.03
CA VAL A 22 17.40 9.89 -2.92
C VAL A 22 17.25 8.40 -2.60
N LEU A 23 17.12 7.53 -3.61
CA LEU A 23 17.03 6.08 -3.39
C LEU A 23 18.30 5.50 -2.74
N ILE A 24 19.47 5.92 -3.22
CA ILE A 24 20.76 5.51 -2.66
C ILE A 24 20.90 6.02 -1.23
N GLY A 25 20.56 7.29 -0.98
CA GLY A 25 20.59 7.90 0.35
C GLY A 25 19.67 7.19 1.33
N ALA A 26 18.43 6.89 0.92
CA ALA A 26 17.49 6.12 1.73
C ALA A 26 18.05 4.72 2.04
N THR A 27 18.54 4.02 1.03
CA THR A 27 19.17 2.69 1.20
C THR A 27 20.30 2.76 2.23
N TRP A 28 21.20 3.72 2.10
CA TRP A 28 22.34 3.90 3.00
C TRP A 28 21.92 4.15 4.44
N ILE A 29 20.91 4.99 4.67
CA ILE A 29 20.40 5.31 6.01
C ILE A 29 19.79 4.07 6.68
N TYR A 30 18.93 3.32 5.97
CA TYR A 30 18.32 2.11 6.54
C TYR A 30 19.29 0.93 6.62
N TRP A 31 20.38 0.94 5.84
CA TRP A 31 21.34 -0.16 5.79
C TRP A 31 21.92 -0.50 7.16
N ALA A 32 22.23 0.54 7.95
CA ALA A 32 22.74 0.37 9.31
C ALA A 32 21.73 -0.32 10.26
N GLY A 33 20.43 -0.17 9.99
CA GLY A 33 19.35 -0.73 10.80
C GLY A 33 18.96 -2.16 10.43
N LEU A 34 19.56 -2.75 9.40
CA LEU A 34 19.21 -4.11 8.97
C LEU A 34 19.65 -5.19 9.99
N HIS A 35 20.71 -4.93 10.74
CA HIS A 35 21.13 -5.82 11.83
C HIS A 35 20.40 -5.52 13.14
N GLY A 36 20.34 -6.51 14.02
CA GLY A 36 19.77 -6.39 15.36
C GLY A 36 18.86 -7.55 15.71
N THR A 37 17.96 -7.32 16.65
CA THR A 37 17.02 -8.31 17.17
C THR A 37 15.61 -8.07 16.66
N TYR A 38 14.75 -9.07 16.77
CA TYR A 38 13.30 -8.92 16.61
C TYR A 38 12.74 -7.94 17.66
N LEU A 39 11.75 -7.14 17.28
CA LEU A 39 11.23 -6.02 18.08
C LEU A 39 9.72 -6.17 18.33
N LEU A 40 9.29 -5.87 19.56
CA LEU A 40 7.89 -5.77 19.98
C LEU A 40 7.01 -6.90 19.41
N ASP A 41 6.21 -6.56 18.38
CA ASP A 41 5.21 -7.41 17.78
C ASP A 41 5.79 -8.52 16.87
N ASP A 42 7.10 -8.51 16.57
CA ASP A 42 7.72 -9.52 15.71
C ASP A 42 7.55 -10.93 16.27
N ASN A 43 7.96 -11.17 17.52
CA ASN A 43 7.89 -12.49 18.14
C ASN A 43 6.47 -13.05 18.26
N PRO A 44 5.49 -12.35 18.88
CA PRO A 44 4.15 -12.91 19.07
C PRO A 44 3.42 -13.21 17.75
N ASN A 45 3.79 -12.55 16.65
CA ASN A 45 3.17 -12.78 15.34
C ASN A 45 3.90 -13.83 14.49
N LEU A 46 5.18 -14.10 14.74
CA LEU A 46 6.02 -14.89 13.86
C LEU A 46 6.66 -16.12 14.53
N SER A 47 6.44 -16.34 15.83
CA SER A 47 7.01 -17.47 16.57
C SER A 47 6.75 -18.83 15.92
N SER A 48 5.57 -19.03 15.34
CA SER A 48 5.17 -20.27 14.66
C SER A 48 5.89 -20.53 13.33
N LEU A 49 6.76 -19.62 12.86
CA LEU A 49 7.70 -19.94 11.77
C LEU A 49 8.68 -21.06 12.18
N GLY A 50 8.97 -21.20 13.48
CA GLY A 50 9.77 -22.32 14.00
C GLY A 50 9.18 -23.68 13.63
N ASP A 51 7.85 -23.81 13.73
CA ASP A 51 7.12 -25.05 13.43
C ASP A 51 7.33 -25.49 11.97
N ILE A 52 7.37 -24.53 11.03
CA ILE A 52 7.63 -24.79 9.61
C ILE A 52 9.05 -25.34 9.39
N ASN A 53 10.04 -24.85 10.16
CA ASN A 53 11.42 -25.30 10.04
C ASN A 53 11.59 -26.73 10.54
N GLU A 54 10.98 -27.05 11.68
CA GLU A 54 11.09 -28.34 12.36
C GLU A 54 10.24 -29.44 11.70
N SER A 55 9.19 -29.07 10.96
CA SER A 55 8.31 -30.02 10.29
C SER A 55 8.92 -30.66 9.04
N THR A 56 8.64 -31.95 8.87
CA THR A 56 8.92 -32.72 7.65
C THR A 56 7.90 -32.42 6.54
N ASP A 57 6.67 -32.03 6.88
CA ASP A 57 5.65 -31.55 5.94
C ASP A 57 5.56 -30.01 5.98
N LYS A 58 6.51 -29.38 5.28
CA LYS A 58 6.59 -27.91 5.21
C LYS A 58 5.39 -27.29 4.53
N PHE A 59 4.77 -27.97 3.56
CA PHE A 59 3.67 -27.40 2.79
C PHE A 59 2.44 -27.19 3.69
N THR A 60 2.06 -28.22 4.44
CA THR A 60 0.92 -28.13 5.37
C THR A 60 1.16 -27.07 6.44
N GLU A 61 2.37 -26.99 6.98
CA GLU A 61 2.72 -25.96 7.98
C GLU A 61 2.70 -24.53 7.41
N ILE A 62 3.14 -24.33 6.17
CA ILE A 62 3.04 -23.03 5.49
C ILE A 62 1.57 -22.63 5.31
N VAL A 63 0.72 -23.58 4.89
CA VAL A 63 -0.73 -23.32 4.77
C VAL A 63 -1.31 -22.96 6.12
N ARG A 64 -1.06 -23.77 7.17
CA ARG A 64 -1.53 -23.53 8.54
C ARG A 64 -1.10 -22.16 9.05
N PHE A 65 0.19 -21.85 8.97
CA PHE A 65 0.75 -20.55 9.38
C PHE A 65 0.07 -19.38 8.66
N THR A 66 -0.21 -19.54 7.37
CA THR A 66 -0.80 -18.48 6.54
C THR A 66 -2.29 -18.30 6.78
N THR A 67 -3.06 -19.37 6.98
CA THR A 67 -4.54 -19.32 7.07
C THR A 67 -5.06 -19.21 8.49
N GLU A 68 -4.32 -19.71 9.48
CA GLU A 68 -4.72 -19.72 10.89
C GLU A 68 -3.98 -18.64 11.71
N GLY A 69 -3.18 -17.79 11.05
CA GLY A 69 -2.46 -16.72 11.70
C GLY A 69 -3.37 -15.77 12.47
N THR A 70 -2.97 -15.40 13.68
CA THR A 70 -3.71 -14.51 14.59
C THR A 70 -3.27 -13.04 14.51
N ALA A 71 -2.50 -12.69 13.47
CA ALA A 71 -1.87 -11.38 13.32
C ALA A 71 -2.84 -10.20 13.09
N GLY A 72 -4.13 -10.49 12.95
CA GLY A 72 -5.18 -9.50 12.70
C GLY A 72 -6.55 -10.16 12.60
N GLN A 73 -7.61 -9.35 12.47
CA GLN A 73 -8.99 -9.88 12.36
C GLN A 73 -9.21 -10.72 11.11
N LEU A 74 -8.47 -10.42 10.04
CA LEU A 74 -8.48 -11.17 8.78
C LEU A 74 -7.27 -12.12 8.65
N GLY A 75 -6.50 -12.33 9.72
CA GLY A 75 -5.30 -13.19 9.77
C GLY A 75 -4.06 -12.70 9.00
N ARG A 76 -4.24 -11.79 8.03
CA ARG A 76 -3.18 -11.19 7.19
C ARG A 76 -2.40 -12.19 6.30
N PRO A 77 -3.09 -13.10 5.59
CA PRO A 77 -2.44 -14.21 4.86
C PRO A 77 -1.44 -13.74 3.80
N VAL A 78 -1.68 -12.61 3.13
CA VAL A 78 -0.78 -12.10 2.09
C VAL A 78 0.57 -11.69 2.68
N SER A 79 0.59 -11.21 3.93
CA SER A 79 1.84 -10.90 4.60
C SER A 79 2.52 -12.13 5.18
N LEU A 80 1.75 -13.00 5.84
CA LEU A 80 2.26 -14.22 6.45
C LEU A 80 2.94 -15.14 5.44
N ILE A 81 2.38 -15.31 4.24
CA ILE A 81 3.03 -16.12 3.21
C ILE A 81 4.42 -15.58 2.83
N THR A 82 4.65 -14.27 2.85
CA THR A 82 5.98 -13.70 2.57
C THR A 82 7.00 -14.01 3.68
N PHE A 83 6.54 -14.17 4.92
CA PHE A 83 7.42 -14.58 6.02
C PHE A 83 7.68 -16.09 5.98
N ALA A 84 6.67 -16.89 5.64
CA ALA A 84 6.81 -18.33 5.48
C ALA A 84 7.86 -18.69 4.41
N LEU A 85 7.95 -17.91 3.33
CA LEU A 85 9.01 -18.05 2.31
C LEU A 85 10.42 -17.73 2.82
N GLN A 86 10.55 -17.11 3.99
CA GLN A 86 11.82 -16.77 4.65
C GLN A 86 12.03 -17.53 5.96
N THR A 87 11.25 -18.59 6.19
CA THR A 87 11.25 -19.35 7.44
C THR A 87 12.64 -19.84 7.85
N HIS A 88 13.52 -20.18 6.90
CA HIS A 88 14.87 -20.66 7.18
C HIS A 88 15.78 -19.62 7.85
N TYR A 89 15.40 -18.33 7.82
CA TYR A 89 16.10 -17.26 8.54
C TYR A 89 15.53 -16.98 9.93
N TRP A 90 14.41 -17.61 10.30
CA TRP A 90 13.76 -17.42 11.60
C TRP A 90 14.67 -17.91 12.75
N HIS A 91 14.76 -17.14 13.84
CA HIS A 91 15.76 -17.25 14.94
C HIS A 91 17.24 -17.06 14.51
N GLY A 92 17.51 -16.91 13.22
CA GLY A 92 18.81 -16.58 12.68
C GLY A 92 18.99 -15.06 12.52
N ASN A 93 19.38 -14.65 11.32
CA ASN A 93 19.73 -13.26 11.05
C ASN A 93 18.52 -12.43 10.59
N VAL A 94 18.09 -11.49 11.45
CA VAL A 94 17.00 -10.52 11.21
C VAL A 94 17.20 -9.71 9.92
N TRP A 95 18.46 -9.53 9.50
CA TRP A 95 18.85 -8.80 8.30
C TRP A 95 18.05 -9.21 7.06
N HIS A 96 17.82 -10.50 6.84
CA HIS A 96 17.13 -10.97 5.64
C HIS A 96 15.67 -10.53 5.58
N PHE A 97 15.01 -10.42 6.74
CA PHE A 97 13.64 -9.93 6.81
C PHE A 97 13.55 -8.43 6.58
N ARG A 98 14.42 -7.66 7.25
CA ARG A 98 14.48 -6.19 7.12
C ARG A 98 14.95 -5.74 5.74
N TYR A 99 15.81 -6.51 5.09
CA TYR A 99 16.23 -6.23 3.72
C TYR A 99 15.03 -6.25 2.75
N VAL A 100 14.16 -7.26 2.86
CA VAL A 100 12.93 -7.33 2.06
C VAL A 100 12.01 -6.14 2.35
N ASN A 101 11.85 -5.77 3.63
CA ASN A 101 11.09 -4.59 4.01
C ASN A 101 11.65 -3.31 3.36
N LEU A 102 12.97 -3.10 3.45
CA LEU A 102 13.65 -1.99 2.79
C LEU A 102 13.40 -1.98 1.27
N MET A 103 13.44 -3.13 0.60
CA MET A 103 13.12 -3.19 -0.83
C MET A 103 11.67 -2.80 -1.12
N ILE A 104 10.71 -3.24 -0.30
CA ILE A 104 9.30 -2.86 -0.43
C ILE A 104 9.12 -1.35 -0.21
N HIS A 105 9.80 -0.77 0.78
CA HIS A 105 9.79 0.68 1.04
C HIS A 105 10.33 1.49 -0.15
N LEU A 106 11.45 1.07 -0.74
CA LEU A 106 12.01 1.73 -1.92
C LEU A 106 11.07 1.64 -3.12
N VAL A 107 10.48 0.47 -3.38
CA VAL A 107 9.48 0.31 -4.45
C VAL A 107 8.24 1.17 -4.18
N SER A 108 7.79 1.26 -2.93
CA SER A 108 6.68 2.14 -2.53
C SER A 108 7.02 3.61 -2.81
N GLY A 109 8.25 4.05 -2.52
CA GLY A 109 8.74 5.38 -2.90
C GLY A 109 8.70 5.62 -4.41
N CYS A 110 9.11 4.64 -5.22
CA CYS A 110 8.99 4.72 -6.68
C CYS A 110 7.53 4.90 -7.13
N LEU A 111 6.59 4.13 -6.55
CA LEU A 111 5.17 4.25 -6.87
C LEU A 111 4.61 5.64 -6.49
N ILE A 112 5.00 6.17 -5.33
CA ILE A 112 4.63 7.52 -4.90
C ILE A 112 5.12 8.57 -5.90
N PHE A 113 6.38 8.50 -6.33
CA PHE A 113 6.94 9.43 -7.29
C PHE A 113 6.11 9.45 -8.59
N TRP A 114 5.84 8.27 -9.17
CA TRP A 114 5.05 8.18 -10.41
C TRP A 114 3.60 8.63 -10.22
N LEU A 115 2.97 8.25 -9.10
CA LEU A 115 1.61 8.67 -8.79
C LEU A 115 1.51 10.21 -8.73
N LEU A 116 2.43 10.86 -8.03
CA LEU A 116 2.48 12.31 -7.93
C LEU A 116 2.79 12.98 -9.27
N LEU A 117 3.66 12.40 -10.10
CA LEU A 117 3.88 12.91 -11.45
C LEU A 117 2.59 12.91 -12.29
N TYR A 118 1.79 11.85 -12.22
CA TYR A 118 0.53 11.81 -12.97
C TYR A 118 -0.50 12.77 -12.38
N LEU A 119 -0.64 12.83 -11.05
CA LEU A 119 -1.56 13.75 -10.40
C LEU A 119 -1.23 15.21 -10.72
N THR A 120 0.03 15.62 -10.60
CA THR A 120 0.46 17.00 -10.89
C THR A 120 0.23 17.41 -12.35
N ARG A 121 0.37 16.45 -13.29
CA ARG A 121 0.03 16.66 -14.71
C ARG A 121 -1.48 16.80 -14.94
N ILE A 122 -2.30 15.99 -14.29
CA ILE A 122 -3.77 16.09 -14.36
C ILE A 122 -4.24 17.43 -13.78
N MET A 123 -3.60 17.89 -12.70
CA MET A 123 -3.82 19.22 -12.11
C MET A 123 -3.30 20.38 -12.98
N ALA A 124 -2.69 20.09 -14.13
CA ALA A 124 -2.08 21.07 -15.04
C ALA A 124 -1.08 22.01 -14.34
N LEU A 125 -0.33 21.51 -13.34
CA LEU A 125 0.74 22.29 -12.72
C LEU A 125 1.87 22.55 -13.74
N PRO A 126 2.60 23.68 -13.62
CA PRO A 126 3.81 23.90 -14.39
C PRO A 126 4.78 22.73 -14.22
N GLU A 127 5.32 22.19 -15.32
CA GLU A 127 6.08 20.94 -15.33
C GLU A 127 7.20 20.91 -14.27
N LYS A 128 8.01 21.97 -14.20
CA LYS A 128 9.06 22.12 -13.18
C LYS A 128 8.51 21.99 -11.76
N ARG A 129 7.37 22.61 -11.45
CA ARG A 129 6.74 22.53 -10.11
C ARG A 129 6.23 21.13 -9.82
N GLY A 130 5.60 20.47 -10.79
CA GLY A 130 5.12 19.09 -10.64
C GLY A 130 6.25 18.09 -10.37
N LEU A 131 7.36 18.21 -11.11
CA LEU A 131 8.56 17.38 -10.93
C LEU A 131 9.17 17.55 -9.53
N TRP A 132 9.36 18.79 -9.08
CA TRP A 132 9.90 19.07 -7.74
C TRP A 132 8.95 18.64 -6.63
N LEU A 133 7.63 18.82 -6.79
CA LEU A 133 6.65 18.34 -5.81
C LEU A 133 6.70 16.82 -5.66
N ALA A 134 6.73 16.09 -6.78
CA ALA A 134 6.85 14.63 -6.77
C ALA A 134 8.15 14.17 -6.12
N LEU A 135 9.28 14.79 -6.48
CA LEU A 135 10.59 14.46 -5.93
C LEU A 135 10.64 14.73 -4.41
N LEU A 136 10.30 15.94 -3.97
CA LEU A 136 10.37 16.34 -2.56
C LEU A 136 9.44 15.50 -1.69
N THR A 137 8.21 15.25 -2.13
CA THR A 137 7.27 14.42 -1.38
C THR A 137 7.75 12.98 -1.27
N THR A 138 8.35 12.43 -2.33
CA THR A 138 8.95 11.09 -2.30
C THR A 138 10.18 11.03 -1.39
N SER A 139 11.04 12.05 -1.43
CA SER A 139 12.19 12.17 -0.52
C SER A 139 11.73 12.24 0.92
N LEU A 140 10.70 13.05 1.21
CA LEU A 140 10.10 13.10 2.54
C LEU A 140 9.61 11.72 2.95
N TRP A 141 8.80 11.03 2.14
CA TRP A 141 8.33 9.68 2.46
C TRP A 141 9.48 8.71 2.76
N LEU A 142 10.49 8.65 1.89
CA LEU A 142 11.57 7.68 2.02
C LEU A 142 12.44 7.94 3.26
N LEU A 143 12.70 9.21 3.56
CA LEU A 143 13.65 9.62 4.59
C LEU A 143 12.99 9.99 5.92
N HIS A 144 11.65 9.98 6.01
CA HIS A 144 10.94 10.40 7.22
C HIS A 144 11.23 9.43 8.39
N PRO A 145 11.65 9.91 9.58
CA PRO A 145 11.96 9.05 10.73
C PRO A 145 10.80 8.16 11.19
N PHE A 146 9.55 8.57 10.97
CA PHE A 146 8.37 7.75 11.26
C PHE A 146 8.38 6.40 10.51
N GLN A 147 9.04 6.32 9.35
CA GLN A 147 9.14 5.07 8.60
C GLN A 147 10.16 4.09 9.19
N VAL A 148 11.02 4.51 10.14
CA VAL A 148 12.01 3.63 10.76
C VAL A 148 11.33 2.42 11.42
N SER A 149 10.25 2.62 12.17
CA SER A 149 9.49 1.50 12.76
C SER A 149 8.77 0.67 11.71
N THR A 150 8.32 1.27 10.62
CA THR A 150 7.64 0.54 9.53
C THR A 150 8.61 -0.37 8.78
N VAL A 151 9.83 0.11 8.52
CA VAL A 151 10.84 -0.60 7.74
C VAL A 151 11.60 -1.62 8.60
N LEU A 152 11.96 -1.26 9.83
CA LEU A 152 12.86 -2.06 10.67
C LEU A 152 12.13 -3.01 11.65
N TYR A 153 10.82 -2.89 11.84
CA TYR A 153 10.08 -3.94 12.58
C TYR A 153 9.67 -4.98 11.55
N VAL A 154 10.11 -6.22 11.74
CA VAL A 154 9.97 -7.26 10.71
C VAL A 154 8.49 -7.43 10.33
N VAL A 155 7.62 -7.53 11.34
CA VAL A 155 6.18 -7.74 11.18
C VAL A 155 5.48 -6.55 10.50
N GLN A 156 6.06 -5.34 10.54
CA GLN A 156 5.48 -4.18 9.86
C GLN A 156 5.57 -4.24 8.34
N ARG A 157 6.18 -5.29 7.77
CA ARG A 157 5.96 -5.67 6.37
C ARG A 157 4.49 -5.75 6.00
N MET A 158 3.62 -6.12 6.95
CA MET A 158 2.17 -6.09 6.78
C MET A 158 1.66 -4.70 6.35
N THR A 159 2.17 -3.66 7.00
CA THR A 159 1.88 -2.27 6.66
C THR A 159 2.47 -1.89 5.31
N GLU A 160 3.72 -2.29 5.04
CA GLU A 160 4.41 -1.96 3.79
C GLU A 160 3.75 -2.61 2.57
N LEU A 161 3.36 -3.89 2.65
CA LEU A 161 2.63 -4.59 1.59
C LEU A 161 1.25 -3.96 1.36
N SER A 162 0.53 -3.63 2.44
CA SER A 162 -0.75 -2.92 2.34
C SER A 162 -0.59 -1.58 1.61
N ALA A 163 0.45 -0.80 1.96
CA ALA A 163 0.78 0.43 1.28
C ALA A 163 1.19 0.22 -0.19
N LEU A 164 2.05 -0.77 -0.47
CA LEU A 164 2.52 -1.11 -1.81
C LEU A 164 1.36 -1.42 -2.75
N PHE A 165 0.47 -2.33 -2.36
CA PHE A 165 -0.69 -2.72 -3.18
C PHE A 165 -1.69 -1.57 -3.33
N THR A 166 -1.89 -0.77 -2.28
CA THR A 166 -2.72 0.45 -2.35
C THR A 166 -2.14 1.44 -3.36
N LEU A 167 -0.85 1.75 -3.27
CA LEU A 167 -0.17 2.69 -4.17
C LEU A 167 -0.17 2.20 -5.62
N ALA A 168 0.07 0.90 -5.84
CA ALA A 168 0.00 0.30 -7.17
C ALA A 168 -1.41 0.40 -7.77
N ALA A 169 -2.45 0.10 -6.97
CA ALA A 169 -3.84 0.20 -7.38
C ALA A 169 -4.23 1.65 -7.74
N LEU A 170 -3.84 2.62 -6.91
CA LEU A 170 -4.05 4.05 -7.17
C LEU A 170 -3.32 4.50 -8.43
N LEU A 171 -2.08 4.06 -8.64
CA LEU A 171 -1.30 4.39 -9.83
C LEU A 171 -1.98 3.86 -11.10
N ILE A 172 -2.43 2.59 -11.09
CA ILE A 172 -3.18 1.98 -12.21
C ILE A 172 -4.48 2.76 -12.45
N TYR A 173 -5.21 3.11 -11.40
CA TYR A 173 -6.47 3.83 -11.50
C TYR A 173 -6.28 5.23 -12.12
N VAL A 174 -5.38 6.03 -11.57
CA VAL A 174 -5.07 7.39 -12.04
C VAL A 174 -4.57 7.35 -13.49
N ARG A 175 -3.64 6.44 -13.79
CA ARG A 175 -3.09 6.33 -15.15
C ARG A 175 -4.15 5.88 -16.16
N SER A 176 -5.02 4.93 -15.78
CA SER A 176 -6.14 4.49 -16.62
C SER A 176 -7.12 5.62 -16.89
N ARG A 177 -7.48 6.40 -15.86
CA ARG A 177 -8.36 7.57 -15.98
C ARG A 177 -7.78 8.64 -16.90
N GLN A 178 -6.49 8.94 -16.74
CA GLN A 178 -5.78 9.87 -17.60
C GLN A 178 -5.78 9.39 -19.06
N ARG A 179 -5.34 8.15 -19.33
CA ARG A 179 -5.26 7.63 -20.71
C ARG A 179 -6.61 7.53 -21.40
N PHE A 180 -7.66 7.19 -20.64
CA PHE A 180 -9.01 7.15 -21.17
C PHE A 180 -9.49 8.55 -21.58
N ALA A 181 -9.25 9.56 -20.74
CA ALA A 181 -9.55 10.96 -21.06
C ALA A 181 -8.77 11.48 -22.28
N GLU A 182 -7.53 11.02 -22.47
CA GLU A 182 -6.68 11.34 -23.63
C GLU A 182 -7.08 10.58 -24.92
N GLY A 183 -8.01 9.61 -24.83
CA GLY A 183 -8.37 8.73 -25.95
C GLY A 183 -7.31 7.69 -26.31
N LEU A 184 -6.33 7.46 -25.41
CA LEU A 184 -5.20 6.54 -25.60
C LEU A 184 -5.41 5.15 -24.97
N LEU A 185 -6.61 4.88 -24.44
CA LEU A 185 -6.99 3.62 -23.84
C LEU A 185 -8.38 3.24 -24.31
N THR A 186 -8.54 2.02 -24.84
CA THR A 186 -9.85 1.53 -25.27
C THR A 186 -10.79 1.37 -24.06
N PRO A 187 -12.11 1.49 -24.22
CA PRO A 187 -13.05 1.28 -23.11
C PRO A 187 -12.87 -0.08 -22.41
N THR A 188 -12.64 -1.15 -23.18
CA THR A 188 -12.40 -2.49 -22.63
C THR A 188 -11.14 -2.55 -21.78
N ALA A 189 -10.01 -2.04 -22.29
CA ALA A 189 -8.76 -2.02 -21.55
C ALA A 189 -8.87 -1.15 -20.29
N PHE A 190 -9.61 -0.04 -20.36
CA PHE A 190 -9.88 0.82 -19.21
C PHE A 190 -10.61 0.05 -18.09
N TRP A 191 -11.74 -0.60 -18.40
CA TRP A 191 -12.53 -1.33 -17.41
C TRP A 191 -11.77 -2.48 -16.78
N ILE A 192 -11.02 -3.25 -17.58
CA ILE A 192 -10.16 -4.32 -17.09
C ILE A 192 -9.10 -3.75 -16.14
N SER A 193 -8.41 -2.68 -16.55
CA SER A 193 -7.31 -2.10 -15.77
C SER A 193 -7.77 -1.58 -14.41
N ILE A 194 -8.87 -0.82 -14.36
CA ILE A 194 -9.35 -0.29 -13.08
C ILE A 194 -9.98 -1.38 -12.19
N SER A 195 -10.63 -2.39 -12.78
CA SER A 195 -11.27 -3.46 -12.00
C SER A 195 -10.23 -4.41 -11.41
N ILE A 196 -9.21 -4.79 -12.19
CA ILE A 196 -8.08 -5.56 -11.66
C ILE A 196 -7.30 -4.71 -10.66
N GLY A 197 -6.97 -3.46 -11.00
CA GLY A 197 -6.21 -2.57 -10.12
C GLY A 197 -6.87 -2.38 -8.75
N ILE A 198 -8.14 -1.99 -8.72
CA ILE A 198 -8.86 -1.73 -7.47
C ILE A 198 -9.32 -3.02 -6.79
N GLY A 199 -9.84 -4.00 -7.55
CA GLY A 199 -10.31 -5.27 -7.00
C GLY A 199 -9.16 -6.11 -6.42
N LEU A 200 -8.20 -6.49 -7.26
CA LEU A 200 -7.06 -7.30 -6.80
C LEU A 200 -6.18 -6.50 -5.84
N GLY A 201 -5.88 -5.23 -6.15
CA GLY A 201 -5.07 -4.39 -5.27
C GLY A 201 -5.72 -4.16 -3.91
N GLY A 202 -7.04 -3.96 -3.85
CA GLY A 202 -7.79 -3.82 -2.61
C GLY A 202 -7.82 -5.11 -1.78
N ILE A 203 -8.01 -6.26 -2.44
CA ILE A 203 -7.93 -7.58 -1.78
C ILE A 203 -6.53 -7.80 -1.20
N LEU A 204 -5.48 -7.64 -2.01
CA LEU A 204 -4.10 -7.85 -1.57
C LEU A 204 -3.68 -6.87 -0.48
N ALA A 205 -4.08 -5.60 -0.57
CA ALA A 205 -3.82 -4.61 0.46
C ALA A 205 -4.50 -4.98 1.78
N THR A 206 -5.82 -5.26 1.74
CA THR A 206 -6.63 -5.58 2.92
C THR A 206 -6.19 -6.88 3.59
N LEU A 207 -5.83 -7.90 2.81
CA LEU A 207 -5.30 -9.17 3.31
C LEU A 207 -3.82 -9.10 3.70
N SER A 208 -3.13 -7.98 3.43
CA SER A 208 -1.83 -7.67 4.04
C SER A 208 -2.01 -6.99 5.38
N LYS A 209 -2.92 -6.01 5.44
CA LYS A 209 -3.34 -5.33 6.67
C LYS A 209 -4.71 -4.68 6.45
N GLU A 210 -5.54 -4.69 7.50
CA GLU A 210 -6.95 -4.30 7.42
C GLU A 210 -7.17 -2.87 6.91
N ASN A 211 -6.21 -1.97 7.16
CA ASN A 211 -6.26 -0.59 6.66
C ASN A 211 -6.18 -0.47 5.14
N GLY A 212 -5.82 -1.55 4.41
CA GLY A 212 -5.86 -1.60 2.95
C GLY A 212 -7.27 -1.38 2.38
N VAL A 213 -8.31 -1.62 3.18
CA VAL A 213 -9.70 -1.32 2.81
C VAL A 213 -9.92 0.16 2.48
N LEU A 214 -9.07 1.06 3.00
CA LEU A 214 -9.14 2.50 2.73
C LEU A 214 -8.84 2.86 1.27
N LEU A 215 -8.31 1.93 0.46
CA LEU A 215 -8.09 2.13 -0.98
C LEU A 215 -9.34 2.70 -1.67
N VAL A 216 -10.53 2.16 -1.38
CA VAL A 216 -11.77 2.63 -2.02
C VAL A 216 -12.10 4.07 -1.65
N LEU A 217 -11.79 4.49 -0.41
CA LEU A 217 -11.96 5.87 0.04
C LEU A 217 -10.95 6.79 -0.64
N TYR A 218 -9.69 6.38 -0.78
CA TYR A 218 -8.68 7.15 -1.51
C TYR A 218 -9.07 7.36 -2.98
N VAL A 219 -9.64 6.35 -3.64
CA VAL A 219 -10.19 6.49 -4.99
C VAL A 219 -11.32 7.52 -5.02
N LEU A 220 -12.27 7.47 -4.07
CA LEU A 220 -13.37 8.43 -4.00
C LEU A 220 -12.87 9.87 -3.76
N VAL A 221 -11.84 10.05 -2.91
CA VAL A 221 -11.21 11.36 -2.71
C VAL A 221 -10.59 11.86 -4.01
N LEU A 222 -9.84 11.03 -4.74
CA LEU A 222 -9.28 11.41 -6.04
C LEU A 222 -10.38 11.78 -7.04
N GLU A 223 -11.48 11.03 -7.08
CA GLU A 223 -12.64 11.27 -7.95
C GLU A 223 -13.39 12.57 -7.61
N ALA A 224 -13.47 12.91 -6.33
CA ALA A 224 -14.09 14.15 -5.87
C ALA A 224 -13.19 15.38 -6.09
N THR A 225 -11.87 15.18 -6.15
CA THR A 225 -10.86 16.25 -6.22
C THR A 225 -10.18 16.29 -7.60
N VAL A 226 -8.99 15.70 -7.73
CA VAL A 226 -8.09 15.83 -8.88
C VAL A 226 -8.69 15.28 -10.18
N LEU A 227 -9.42 14.16 -10.11
CA LEU A 227 -9.97 13.48 -11.28
C LEU A 227 -11.36 14.00 -11.68
N ARG A 228 -11.94 14.94 -10.91
CA ARG A 228 -13.28 15.50 -11.16
C ARG A 228 -13.39 16.16 -12.54
N THR A 229 -12.30 16.72 -13.05
CA THR A 229 -12.25 17.41 -14.34
C THR A 229 -12.15 16.45 -15.53
N LEU A 230 -11.81 15.19 -15.30
CA LEU A 230 -11.69 14.18 -16.35
C LEU A 230 -13.08 13.61 -16.71
N PRO A 231 -13.36 13.34 -17.99
CA PRO A 231 -14.63 12.75 -18.41
C PRO A 231 -14.83 11.38 -17.76
N LYS A 232 -16.01 11.18 -17.17
CA LYS A 232 -16.41 9.88 -16.62
C LYS A 232 -16.95 8.99 -17.74
N PRO A 233 -16.56 7.71 -17.80
CA PRO A 233 -17.11 6.76 -18.76
C PRO A 233 -18.57 6.41 -18.41
N ARG A 234 -19.35 6.01 -19.42
CA ARG A 234 -20.80 5.76 -19.34
C ARG A 234 -21.22 4.87 -18.15
N TYR A 235 -20.48 3.81 -17.87
CA TYR A 235 -20.82 2.82 -16.83
C TYR A 235 -20.13 3.08 -15.48
N TRP A 236 -19.54 4.26 -15.29
CA TRP A 236 -18.84 4.60 -14.05
C TRP A 236 -19.74 4.51 -12.79
N PRO A 237 -21.01 4.96 -12.80
CA PRO A 237 -21.86 4.84 -11.61
C PRO A 237 -22.09 3.39 -11.17
N ILE A 238 -22.28 2.47 -12.12
CA ILE A 238 -22.47 1.04 -11.83
C ILE A 238 -21.18 0.46 -11.26
N TRP A 239 -20.05 0.72 -11.94
CA TRP A 239 -18.75 0.25 -11.49
C TRP A 239 -18.38 0.81 -10.11
N GLY A 240 -18.59 2.11 -9.87
CA GLY A 240 -18.35 2.77 -8.59
C GLY A 240 -19.26 2.23 -7.49
N GLY A 241 -20.53 1.94 -7.82
CA GLY A 241 -21.47 1.25 -6.93
C GLY A 241 -20.90 -0.07 -6.43
N LEU A 242 -20.41 -0.91 -7.34
CA LEU A 242 -19.91 -2.25 -7.03
C LEU A 242 -18.53 -2.25 -6.35
N PHE A 243 -17.57 -1.48 -6.85
CA PHE A 243 -16.17 -1.54 -6.42
C PHE A 243 -15.80 -0.55 -5.33
N LEU A 244 -16.57 0.53 -5.13
CA LEU A 244 -16.23 1.58 -4.16
C LEU A 244 -17.27 1.71 -3.06
N TYR A 245 -18.54 1.92 -3.42
CA TYR A 245 -19.58 2.18 -2.43
C TYR A 245 -20.05 0.92 -1.71
N LEU A 246 -20.22 -0.21 -2.41
CA LEU A 246 -20.64 -1.47 -1.79
C LEU A 246 -19.64 -1.96 -0.72
N PRO A 247 -18.31 -2.00 -0.94
CA PRO A 247 -17.36 -2.34 0.12
C PRO A 247 -17.44 -1.42 1.34
N LEU A 248 -17.64 -0.10 1.13
CA LEU A 248 -17.82 0.85 2.23
C LEU A 248 -19.12 0.62 2.99
N LEU A 249 -20.22 0.30 2.30
CA LEU A 249 -21.50 -0.02 2.92
C LEU A 249 -21.41 -1.32 3.73
N ILE A 250 -20.72 -2.34 3.22
CA ILE A 250 -20.46 -3.59 3.95
C ILE A 250 -19.64 -3.29 5.21
N LEU A 251 -18.56 -2.50 5.09
CA LEU A 251 -17.72 -2.11 6.21
C LEU A 251 -18.49 -1.29 7.27
N ALA A 252 -19.29 -0.31 6.83
CA ALA A 252 -20.13 0.47 7.73
C ALA A 252 -21.16 -0.40 8.45
N SER A 253 -21.81 -1.33 7.72
CA SER A 253 -22.77 -2.27 8.30
C SER A 253 -22.11 -3.20 9.32
N TYR A 254 -20.89 -3.68 9.03
CA TYR A 254 -20.09 -4.48 9.96
C TYR A 254 -19.80 -3.70 11.25
N PHE A 255 -19.35 -2.44 11.15
CA PHE A 255 -19.07 -1.61 12.33
C PHE A 255 -20.33 -1.28 13.13
N ILE A 256 -21.46 -1.00 12.47
CA ILE A 256 -22.74 -0.76 13.14
C ILE A 256 -23.15 -2.01 13.92
N TRP A 257 -23.06 -3.19 13.31
CA TRP A 257 -23.42 -4.45 13.95
C TRP A 257 -22.54 -4.79 15.15
N HIS A 258 -21.22 -4.54 15.04
CA HIS A 258 -20.24 -4.90 16.07
C HIS A 258 -19.91 -3.74 17.02
N PHE A 259 -20.61 -2.61 16.93
CA PHE A 259 -20.27 -1.37 17.63
C PHE A 259 -20.16 -1.57 19.15
N ASN A 260 -21.14 -2.25 19.76
CA ASN A 260 -21.15 -2.51 21.19
C ASN A 260 -20.00 -3.42 21.64
N GLY A 261 -19.63 -4.42 20.83
CA GLY A 261 -18.49 -5.30 21.11
C GLY A 261 -17.17 -4.55 21.04
N ILE A 262 -17.02 -3.66 20.05
CA ILE A 262 -15.84 -2.79 19.92
C ILE A 262 -15.72 -1.88 21.13
N LEU A 263 -16.82 -1.24 21.57
CA LEU A 263 -16.85 -0.41 22.78
C LEU A 263 -16.52 -1.20 24.04
N GLY A 264 -17.04 -2.43 24.17
CA GLY A 264 -16.70 -3.34 25.27
C GLY A 264 -15.20 -3.60 25.39
N GLY A 265 -14.49 -3.71 24.25
CA GLY A 265 -13.04 -3.88 24.21
C GLY A 265 -12.23 -2.72 24.79
N TYR A 266 -12.82 -1.54 24.97
CA TYR A 266 -12.17 -0.40 25.63
C TYR A 266 -12.30 -0.44 27.15
N GLN A 267 -13.18 -1.25 27.73
CA GLN A 267 -13.30 -1.31 29.20
C GLN A 267 -12.07 -1.92 29.88
N ILE A 268 -11.30 -2.73 29.16
CA ILE A 268 -10.04 -3.31 29.63
C ILE A 268 -8.81 -2.43 29.30
N ARG A 269 -9.02 -1.26 28.68
CA ARG A 269 -7.95 -0.34 28.28
C ARG A 269 -7.95 0.86 29.22
N HIS A 270 -6.79 1.48 29.41
CA HIS A 270 -6.63 2.71 30.20
C HIS A 270 -7.12 3.97 29.48
N PHE A 271 -7.68 3.83 28.28
CA PHE A 271 -8.21 4.93 27.47
C PHE A 271 -9.49 4.49 26.76
N THR A 272 -10.37 5.46 26.53
CA THR A 272 -11.64 5.33 25.81
C THR A 272 -11.45 5.37 24.30
N MET A 273 -12.50 5.02 23.55
CA MET A 273 -12.50 5.16 22.10
C MET A 273 -12.29 6.63 21.66
N GLY A 274 -12.86 7.59 22.40
CA GLY A 274 -12.69 9.02 22.11
C GLY A 274 -11.26 9.49 22.31
N GLU A 275 -10.63 9.11 23.43
CA GLU A 275 -9.21 9.44 23.71
C GLU A 275 -8.25 8.82 22.69
N ARG A 276 -8.60 7.68 22.10
CA ARG A 276 -7.80 7.07 21.03
C ARG A 276 -7.82 7.88 19.73
N LEU A 277 -8.84 8.71 19.53
CA LEU A 277 -9.01 9.52 18.31
C LEU A 277 -8.38 10.91 18.42
N LEU A 278 -7.94 11.31 19.62
CA LEU A 278 -7.24 12.57 19.91
C LEU A 278 -5.73 12.39 19.81
#